data_AF-A0A0V8CXX1-F1
#
_entry.id   AF-A0A0V8CXX1-F1
#
_cell.length_a   1.000
_cell.length_b   1.000
_cell.length_c   1.000
_cell.angle_alpha   90.00
_cell.angle_beta   90.00
_cell.angle_gamma   90.00
#
_symmetry.space_group_name_H-M   'P 1'
#
loop_
_entity.id
_entity.type
_entity.pdbx_description
1 polymer ?
#
loop_
_entity_poly.entity_id
_entity_poly.type
_entity_poly.pdbx_seq_one_letter_code
_entity_poly.pdbx_strand_id
1 'polypeptide(L)'
;MKYKTESIYNIKKLYDINSKTGLSPTQVTNSRIKYGHNNFEEQSGPNIFQKLLHHLLEVMNIILILVGVLSAYLAYISNGNYTKTIVVLLIVAINVFVSIFQENRAQNALAALKELSSPTSTVLRSGKRQTIPSSELVCGDLIELTAGVQVGADIRLLTSNSLQVDESSLTGESEPIDKNADLDITDEVPLGDQLNMVFSGTNILN
;
A
#
# COMPACT_ATOMS: atom_id res chain seq x y z
N MET A 1 15.67 -7.97 12.61
CA MET A 1 16.45 -7.26 13.66
C MET A 1 15.45 -6.56 14.57
N LYS A 2 15.68 -6.52 15.89
CA LYS A 2 14.78 -5.81 16.80
C LYS A 2 15.28 -4.38 16.97
N TYR A 3 14.84 -3.46 16.11
CA TYR A 3 15.34 -2.07 16.09
C TYR A 3 15.09 -1.31 17.40
N LYS A 4 14.00 -1.63 18.10
CA LYS A 4 13.65 -1.02 19.39
C LYS A 4 14.68 -1.26 20.50
N THR A 5 15.28 -2.44 20.54
CA THR A 5 16.20 -2.88 21.60
C THR A 5 17.67 -2.81 21.20
N GLU A 6 17.95 -2.51 19.94
CA GLU A 6 19.31 -2.43 19.43
C GLU A 6 19.90 -1.05 19.61
N SER A 7 21.19 -1.01 19.95
CA SER A 7 21.89 0.26 20.11
C SER A 7 22.00 0.99 18.77
N ILE A 8 21.90 2.33 18.83
CA ILE A 8 22.08 3.20 17.65
C ILE A 8 23.43 2.93 16.96
N TYR A 9 24.47 2.62 17.75
CA TYR A 9 25.79 2.26 17.23
C TYR A 9 25.74 1.01 16.33
N ASN A 10 25.09 -0.07 16.80
CA ASN A 10 24.95 -1.30 16.03
C ASN A 10 24.15 -1.10 14.76
N ILE A 11 23.05 -0.33 14.82
CA ILE A 11 22.21 -0.03 13.66
C ILE A 11 23.00 0.76 12.61
N LYS A 12 23.72 1.82 13.02
CA LYS A 12 24.56 2.60 12.10
C LYS A 12 25.64 1.75 11.46
N LYS A 13 26.27 0.85 12.22
CA LYS A 13 27.30 -0.07 11.72
C LYS A 13 26.73 -1.11 10.75
N LEU A 14 25.53 -1.64 11.02
CA LEU A 14 24.90 -2.65 10.16
C LEU A 14 24.60 -2.12 8.75
N TYR A 15 24.14 -0.88 8.66
CA TYR A 15 23.78 -0.22 7.40
C TYR A 15 24.89 0.67 6.83
N ASP A 16 26.04 0.75 7.50
CA ASP A 16 27.16 1.63 7.14
C ASP A 16 26.72 3.09 6.90
N ILE A 17 25.93 3.62 7.85
CA ILE A 17 25.30 4.94 7.75
C ILE A 17 26.27 6.02 8.18
N ASN A 18 26.51 6.98 7.28
CA ASN A 18 27.20 8.21 7.62
C ASN A 18 26.19 9.31 8.03
N SER A 19 26.28 9.80 9.27
CA SER A 19 25.34 10.81 9.80
C SER A 19 25.34 12.14 9.03
N LYS A 20 26.40 12.48 8.27
CA LYS A 20 26.51 13.74 7.52
C LYS A 20 26.07 13.61 6.07
N THR A 21 26.28 12.44 5.47
CA THR A 21 25.98 12.23 4.05
C THR A 21 24.79 11.31 3.79
N GLY A 22 24.34 10.57 4.80
CA GLY A 22 23.39 9.48 4.63
C GLY A 22 23.91 8.42 3.66
N LEU A 23 22.98 7.74 2.98
CA LEU A 23 23.30 6.65 2.06
C LEU A 23 23.82 7.15 0.70
N SER A 24 24.75 6.40 0.13
CA SER A 24 25.20 6.54 -1.27
C SER A 24 24.22 5.85 -2.23
N PRO A 25 24.24 6.18 -3.54
CA PRO A 25 23.33 5.56 -4.52
C PRO A 25 23.53 4.04 -4.61
N THR A 26 24.77 3.57 -4.47
CA THR A 26 25.09 2.14 -4.47
C THR A 26 24.52 1.42 -3.24
N GLN A 27 24.59 2.03 -2.05
CA GLN A 27 23.94 1.49 -0.84
C GLN A 27 22.42 1.42 -0.99
N VAL A 28 21.79 2.44 -1.60
CA VAL A 28 20.35 2.44 -1.87
C VAL A 28 19.96 1.29 -2.79
N THR A 29 20.68 1.10 -3.90
CA THR A 29 20.43 -0.01 -4.82
C THR A 29 20.61 -1.36 -4.13
N ASN A 30 21.69 -1.54 -3.36
CA ASN A 30 21.94 -2.79 -2.64
C ASN A 30 20.87 -3.08 -1.57
N SER A 31 20.45 -2.04 -0.84
CA SER A 31 19.37 -2.16 0.16
C SER A 31 18.05 -2.53 -0.52
N ARG A 32 17.73 -1.92 -1.66
CA ARG A 32 16.53 -2.24 -2.45
C ARG A 32 16.54 -3.66 -3.02
N ILE A 33 17.68 -4.16 -3.49
CA ILE A 33 17.81 -5.55 -3.94
C ILE A 33 17.59 -6.53 -2.77
N LYS A 34 18.07 -6.18 -1.57
CA LYS A 34 18.01 -7.04 -0.40
C LYS A 34 16.66 -7.05 0.31
N TYR A 35 16.01 -5.90 0.44
CA TYR A 35 14.80 -5.72 1.25
C TYR A 35 13.54 -5.38 0.43
N GLY A 36 13.69 -5.04 -0.86
CA GLY A 36 12.58 -4.64 -1.72
C GLY A 36 12.24 -3.14 -1.63
N HIS A 37 11.07 -2.80 -2.17
CA HIS A 37 10.50 -1.45 -2.09
C HIS A 37 9.68 -1.30 -0.80
N ASN A 38 9.52 -0.07 -0.32
CA ASN A 38 8.68 0.23 0.85
C ASN A 38 7.19 0.33 0.44
N ASN A 39 6.67 -0.75 -0.12
CA ASN A 39 5.26 -0.88 -0.47
C ASN A 39 4.69 -2.12 0.21
N PHE A 40 3.45 -2.00 0.68
CA PHE A 40 2.66 -3.19 0.99
C PHE A 40 2.50 -4.03 -0.29
N GLU A 41 2.60 -5.35 -0.17
CA GLU A 41 2.27 -6.24 -1.28
C GLU A 41 0.81 -5.98 -1.68
N GLU A 42 0.62 -5.33 -2.82
CA GLU A 42 -0.70 -5.23 -3.42
C GLU A 42 -1.10 -6.63 -3.84
N GLN A 43 -2.14 -7.18 -3.19
CA GLN A 43 -2.73 -8.43 -3.61
C GLN A 43 -3.07 -8.30 -5.10
N SER A 44 -2.53 -9.21 -5.91
CA SER A 44 -2.77 -9.21 -7.34
C SER A 44 -4.28 -9.22 -7.56
N GLY A 45 -4.82 -8.15 -8.15
CA GLY A 45 -6.25 -8.03 -8.41
C GLY A 45 -6.77 -9.21 -9.24
N PRO A 46 -8.09 -9.45 -9.26
CA PRO A 46 -8.65 -10.59 -9.95
C PRO A 46 -8.27 -10.57 -11.44
N ASN A 47 -7.84 -11.73 -11.95
CA ASN A 47 -7.49 -11.90 -13.35
C ASN A 47 -8.71 -11.63 -14.25
N ILE A 48 -8.47 -11.29 -15.52
CA ILE A 48 -9.55 -10.98 -16.48
C ILE A 48 -10.58 -12.12 -16.58
N PHE A 49 -10.14 -13.38 -16.51
CA PHE A 49 -11.04 -14.54 -16.46
C PHE A 49 -11.88 -14.61 -15.18
N GLN A 50 -11.31 -14.24 -14.03
CA GLN A 50 -12.05 -14.19 -12.77
C GLN A 50 -13.07 -13.05 -12.81
N LYS A 51 -12.70 -11.87 -13.33
CA LYS A 51 -13.64 -10.77 -13.57
C LYS A 51 -14.77 -11.19 -14.51
N LEU A 52 -14.45 -11.84 -15.63
CA LEU A 52 -15.44 -12.35 -16.57
C LEU A 52 -16.43 -13.31 -15.92
N LEU A 53 -15.93 -14.30 -15.16
CA LEU A 53 -16.77 -15.26 -14.47
C LEU A 53 -17.63 -14.58 -13.40
N HIS A 54 -17.08 -13.61 -12.67
CA HIS A 54 -17.82 -12.83 -11.69
C HIS A 54 -19.00 -12.09 -12.34
N HIS A 55 -18.75 -11.35 -13.41
CA HIS A 55 -19.79 -10.61 -14.14
C HIS A 55 -20.84 -11.53 -14.75
N LEU A 56 -20.46 -12.69 -15.28
CA LEU A 56 -21.42 -13.68 -15.81
C LEU A 56 -22.33 -14.27 -14.71
N LEU A 57 -21.82 -14.39 -13.48
CA LEU A 57 -22.54 -14.93 -12.33
C LEU A 57 -23.32 -13.86 -11.55
N GLU A 58 -23.35 -12.61 -12.00
CA GLU A 58 -24.24 -11.60 -11.45
C GLU A 58 -25.70 -11.97 -11.71
N VAL A 59 -26.56 -11.73 -10.73
CA VAL A 59 -27.99 -12.14 -10.74
C VAL A 59 -28.69 -11.76 -12.05
N MET A 60 -28.47 -10.54 -12.54
CA MET A 60 -29.09 -10.05 -13.78
C MET A 60 -28.62 -10.86 -15.01
N ASN A 61 -27.32 -11.13 -15.09
CA ASN A 61 -26.73 -11.89 -16.20
C ASN A 61 -27.11 -13.37 -16.14
N ILE A 62 -27.19 -13.97 -14.94
CA ILE A 62 -27.72 -15.33 -14.75
C ILE A 62 -29.15 -15.42 -15.28
N ILE A 63 -30.03 -14.47 -14.96
CA ILE A 63 -31.41 -14.46 -15.45
C ILE A 63 -31.43 -14.39 -16.98
N LEU A 64 -30.63 -13.51 -17.59
CA LEU A 64 -30.56 -13.39 -19.05
C LEU A 64 -29.98 -14.65 -19.71
N ILE A 65 -28.99 -15.29 -19.11
CA ILE A 65 -28.44 -16.56 -19.58
C ILE A 65 -29.51 -17.66 -19.52
N LEU A 66 -30.27 -17.75 -18.42
CA LEU A 66 -31.39 -18.71 -18.30
C LEU A 66 -32.45 -18.48 -19.39
N VAL A 67 -32.81 -17.22 -19.64
CA VAL A 67 -33.74 -16.85 -20.72
C VAL A 67 -33.16 -17.22 -22.10
N GLY A 68 -31.86 -17.00 -22.32
CA GLY A 68 -31.16 -17.37 -23.54
C GLY A 68 -31.15 -18.89 -23.78
N VAL A 69 -30.87 -19.67 -22.73
CA VAL A 69 -30.89 -21.14 -22.76
C VAL A 69 -32.30 -21.66 -23.04
N LEU A 70 -33.32 -21.13 -22.36
CA LEU A 70 -34.71 -21.51 -22.60
C LEU A 70 -35.14 -21.18 -24.04
N SER A 71 -34.74 -20.02 -24.55
CA SER A 71 -35.01 -19.62 -25.94
C SER A 71 -34.34 -20.54 -26.95
N ALA A 72 -33.10 -20.97 -26.69
CA ALA A 72 -32.37 -21.92 -27.53
C ALA A 72 -33.05 -23.29 -27.57
N TYR A 73 -33.49 -23.77 -26.40
CA TYR A 73 -34.20 -25.05 -26.27
C TYR A 73 -35.52 -25.06 -27.04
N LEU A 74 -36.31 -23.99 -26.95
CA LEU A 74 -37.56 -23.85 -27.69
C LEU A 74 -37.34 -23.80 -29.21
N ALA A 75 -36.28 -23.11 -29.66
CA ALA A 75 -35.91 -23.05 -31.07
C ALA A 75 -35.50 -24.44 -31.61
N TYR A 76 -34.74 -25.20 -30.82
CA TYR A 76 -34.32 -26.56 -31.19
C TYR A 76 -35.52 -27.51 -31.37
N ILE A 77 -36.47 -27.54 -30.43
CA ILE A 77 -37.64 -28.42 -30.52
C ILE A 77 -38.58 -28.03 -31.66
N SER A 78 -38.77 -26.72 -31.88
CA SER A 78 -39.72 -26.24 -32.88
C SER A 78 -39.14 -26.20 -34.30
N ASN A 79 -37.89 -26.65 -34.51
CA ASN A 79 -37.09 -26.37 -35.72
C ASN A 79 -37.16 -24.88 -36.12
N GLY A 80 -37.17 -24.01 -35.12
CA GLY A 80 -37.33 -22.57 -35.27
C GLY A 80 -35.99 -21.86 -35.48
N ASN A 81 -36.07 -20.54 -35.65
CA ASN A 81 -34.89 -19.71 -35.83
C ASN A 81 -34.25 -19.32 -34.48
N TYR A 82 -32.93 -19.40 -34.39
CA TYR A 82 -32.12 -19.00 -33.23
C TYR A 82 -31.92 -17.49 -33.08
N THR A 83 -32.55 -16.64 -33.91
CA THR A 83 -32.41 -15.17 -33.83
C THR A 83 -32.63 -14.64 -32.41
N LYS A 84 -33.65 -15.11 -31.69
CA LYS A 84 -33.93 -14.67 -30.31
C LYS A 84 -32.79 -15.01 -29.35
N THR A 85 -32.27 -16.24 -29.42
CA THR A 85 -31.13 -16.70 -28.62
C THR A 85 -29.90 -15.86 -28.90
N ILE A 86 -29.59 -15.63 -30.18
CA ILE A 86 -28.42 -14.84 -30.60
C ILE A 86 -28.51 -13.41 -30.05
N VAL A 87 -29.68 -12.77 -30.15
CA VAL A 87 -29.90 -11.41 -29.63
C VAL A 87 -29.70 -11.36 -28.10
N VAL A 88 -30.25 -12.32 -27.35
CA VAL A 88 -30.08 -12.37 -25.89
C VAL A 88 -28.62 -12.58 -25.49
N LEU A 89 -27.92 -13.51 -26.13
CA LEU A 89 -26.49 -13.75 -25.86
C LEU A 89 -25.63 -12.53 -26.18
N LEU A 90 -25.96 -11.81 -27.25
CA LEU A 90 -25.27 -10.58 -27.63
C LEU A 90 -25.46 -9.49 -26.56
N ILE A 91 -26.67 -9.33 -26.03
CA ILE A 91 -26.96 -8.38 -24.94
C ILE A 91 -26.12 -8.72 -23.70
N VAL A 92 -26.07 -9.99 -23.29
CA VAL A 92 -25.25 -10.43 -22.14
C VAL A 92 -23.77 -10.15 -22.38
N ALA A 93 -23.26 -10.47 -23.58
CA ALA A 93 -21.86 -10.23 -23.93
C ALA A 93 -21.49 -8.74 -23.87
N ILE A 94 -22.35 -7.87 -24.41
CA ILE A 94 -22.16 -6.41 -24.33
C ILE A 94 -22.19 -5.96 -22.86
N ASN A 95 -23.16 -6.42 -22.08
CA ASN A 95 -23.30 -6.01 -20.68
C ASN A 95 -22.04 -6.35 -19.88
N VAL A 96 -21.60 -7.61 -19.94
CA VAL A 96 -20.39 -8.08 -19.25
C VAL A 96 -19.15 -7.32 -19.70
N PHE A 97 -19.00 -7.08 -21.01
CA PHE A 97 -17.87 -6.30 -21.54
C PHE A 97 -17.86 -4.88 -20.99
N VAL A 98 -19.02 -4.22 -21.01
CA VAL A 98 -19.21 -2.87 -20.50
C VAL A 98 -18.94 -2.82 -18.99
N SER A 99 -19.40 -3.81 -18.21
CA SER A 99 -19.13 -3.90 -16.77
C SER A 99 -17.64 -4.02 -16.47
N ILE A 100 -16.91 -4.91 -17.15
CA ILE A 100 -15.45 -5.06 -16.97
C ILE A 100 -14.73 -3.76 -17.30
N PHE A 101 -15.12 -3.08 -18.39
CA PHE A 101 -14.52 -1.81 -18.78
C PHE A 101 -14.78 -0.71 -17.73
N GLN A 102 -16.00 -0.61 -17.22
CA GLN A 102 -16.36 0.35 -16.17
C GLN A 102 -15.62 0.07 -14.86
N GLU A 103 -15.52 -1.20 -14.46
CA GLU A 103 -14.81 -1.62 -13.25
C GLU A 103 -13.32 -1.25 -13.34
N ASN A 104 -12.66 -1.55 -14.46
CA ASN A 104 -11.25 -1.19 -14.66
C ASN A 104 -11.05 0.34 -14.64
N ARG A 105 -11.96 1.09 -15.26
CA ARG A 105 -11.89 2.56 -15.25
C ARG A 105 -12.03 3.12 -13.83
N ALA A 106 -12.93 2.56 -13.02
CA ALA A 106 -13.11 2.94 -11.62
C ALA A 106 -11.87 2.59 -10.78
N GLN A 107 -11.32 1.38 -10.94
CA GLN A 107 -10.10 0.94 -10.26
C GLN A 107 -8.91 1.83 -10.60
N ASN A 108 -8.72 2.18 -11.88
CA ASN A 108 -7.64 3.08 -12.30
C ASN A 108 -7.78 4.49 -11.72
N ALA A 109 -9.01 5.02 -11.64
CA ALA A 109 -9.26 6.32 -11.02
C ALA A 109 -8.93 6.29 -9.51
N LEU A 110 -9.32 5.22 -8.82
CA LEU A 110 -8.97 5.02 -7.40
C LEU A 110 -7.46 4.88 -7.18
N ALA A 111 -6.77 4.13 -8.06
CA ALA A 111 -5.33 3.97 -7.99
C ALA A 111 -4.59 5.31 -8.16
N ALA A 112 -5.00 6.13 -9.15
CA ALA A 112 -4.44 7.46 -9.34
C ALA A 112 -4.70 8.39 -8.14
N LEU A 113 -5.89 8.32 -7.53
CA LEU A 113 -6.20 9.09 -6.31
C LEU A 113 -5.31 8.66 -5.13
N LYS A 114 -5.05 7.35 -4.98
CA LYS A 114 -4.14 6.81 -3.96
C LYS A 114 -2.71 7.27 -4.19
N GLU A 115 -2.26 7.31 -5.45
CA GLU A 115 -0.92 7.80 -5.81
C GLU A 115 -0.75 9.29 -5.47
N LEU A 116 -1.76 10.13 -5.75
CA LEU A 116 -1.75 11.56 -5.39
C LEU A 116 -1.69 11.83 -3.89
N SER A 117 -2.16 10.89 -3.07
CA SER A 117 -2.17 10.98 -1.61
C SER A 117 -1.04 10.18 -0.96
N SER A 118 -0.10 9.66 -1.75
CA SER A 118 0.99 8.85 -1.22
C SER A 118 1.93 9.70 -0.35
N PRO A 119 2.28 9.23 0.87
CA PRO A 119 3.14 9.99 1.75
C PRO A 119 4.51 10.18 1.12
N THR A 120 5.09 11.36 1.29
CA THR A 120 6.48 11.65 0.91
C THR A 120 7.36 11.72 2.15
N SER A 121 8.64 11.41 1.99
CA SER A 121 9.62 11.42 3.06
C SER A 121 10.84 12.22 2.65
N THR A 122 11.34 13.07 3.55
CA THR A 122 12.58 13.83 3.34
C THR A 122 13.75 13.02 3.84
N VAL A 123 14.65 12.63 2.94
CA VAL A 123 15.82 11.80 3.26
C VAL A 123 17.13 12.54 3.00
N LEU A 124 18.15 12.21 3.77
CA LEU A 124 19.54 12.59 3.50
C LEU A 124 20.22 11.45 2.73
N ARG A 125 20.57 11.69 1.46
CA ARG A 125 21.38 10.76 0.66
C ARG A 125 22.45 11.55 -0.09
N SER A 126 23.66 11.00 -0.16
CA SER A 126 24.83 11.64 -0.79
C SER A 126 25.08 13.10 -0.35
N GLY A 127 24.80 13.41 0.91
CA GLY A 127 24.98 14.75 1.50
C GLY A 127 23.92 15.77 1.12
N LYS A 128 22.84 15.37 0.42
CA LYS A 128 21.75 16.26 0.02
C LYS A 128 20.44 15.77 0.61
N ARG A 129 19.65 16.73 1.11
CA ARG A 129 18.25 16.48 1.48
C ARG A 129 17.42 16.41 0.22
N GLN A 130 16.59 15.40 0.12
CA GLN A 130 15.69 15.20 -1.01
C GLN A 130 14.37 14.64 -0.50
N THR A 131 13.27 15.17 -1.01
CA THR A 131 11.93 14.63 -0.74
C THR A 131 11.63 13.58 -1.81
N ILE A 132 11.39 12.35 -1.37
CA ILE A 132 11.09 11.21 -2.24
C ILE A 132 9.75 10.59 -1.86
N PRO A 133 9.08 9.88 -2.78
CA PRO A 133 7.95 9.03 -2.42
C PRO A 133 8.35 8.06 -1.31
N SER A 134 7.50 7.86 -0.30
CA SER A 134 7.84 6.93 0.79
C SER A 134 8.02 5.49 0.31
N SER A 135 7.42 5.13 -0.83
CA SER A 135 7.62 3.85 -1.53
C SER A 135 9.07 3.59 -1.96
N GLU A 136 9.87 4.65 -2.11
CA GLU A 136 11.28 4.58 -2.50
C GLU A 136 12.26 4.56 -1.32
N LEU A 137 11.75 4.64 -0.08
CA LEU A 137 12.56 4.44 1.12
C LEU A 137 13.18 3.04 1.12
N VAL A 138 14.37 2.95 1.68
CA VAL A 138 15.09 1.70 1.87
C VAL A 138 15.61 1.61 3.31
N CYS A 139 15.83 0.40 3.81
CA CYS A 139 16.41 0.22 5.12
C CYS A 139 17.78 0.90 5.19
N GLY A 140 17.98 1.72 6.23
CA GLY A 140 19.19 2.51 6.46
C GLY A 140 19.11 3.97 6.02
N ASP A 141 18.01 4.40 5.39
CA ASP A 141 17.81 5.82 5.09
C ASP A 141 17.79 6.67 6.37
N LEU A 142 18.40 7.86 6.28
CA LEU A 142 18.28 8.90 7.28
C LEU A 142 17.12 9.81 6.90
N ILE A 143 16.06 9.79 7.71
CA ILE A 143 14.81 10.50 7.46
C ILE A 143 14.73 11.71 8.39
N GLU A 144 14.36 12.87 7.85
CA GLU A 144 14.02 14.07 8.61
C GLU A 144 12.51 14.09 8.86
N LEU A 145 12.12 14.06 10.14
CA LEU A 145 10.73 14.13 10.58
C LEU A 145 10.44 15.56 11.05
N THR A 146 9.39 16.16 10.49
CA THR A 146 8.94 17.52 10.83
C THR A 146 7.44 17.53 11.08
N ALA A 147 6.97 18.47 11.89
CA ALA A 147 5.55 18.69 12.15
C ALA A 147 4.70 18.70 10.86
N GLY A 148 3.56 18.02 10.89
CA GLY A 148 2.60 17.92 9.79
C GLY A 148 2.90 16.84 8.76
N VAL A 149 3.99 16.07 8.92
CA VAL A 149 4.32 14.96 8.02
C VAL A 149 3.74 13.65 8.53
N GLN A 150 3.13 12.89 7.62
CA GLN A 150 2.76 11.49 7.87
C GLN A 150 4.00 10.59 7.69
N VAL A 151 4.20 9.68 8.62
CA VAL A 151 5.37 8.82 8.66
C VAL A 151 5.22 7.70 7.62
N GLY A 152 6.20 7.57 6.73
CA GLY A 152 6.15 6.64 5.59
C GLY A 152 6.71 5.23 5.84
N ALA A 153 7.41 5.01 6.96
CA ALA A 153 8.02 3.73 7.32
C ALA A 153 8.22 3.64 8.84
N ASP A 154 8.48 2.45 9.37
CA ASP A 154 8.87 2.30 10.77
C ASP A 154 10.32 2.77 10.97
N ILE A 155 10.52 3.71 11.90
CA ILE A 155 11.76 4.47 12.08
C ILE A 155 12.28 4.31 13.50
N ARG A 156 13.55 3.96 13.63
CA ARG A 156 14.30 4.11 14.88
C ARG A 156 14.81 5.55 14.99
N LEU A 157 14.41 6.26 16.04
CA LEU A 157 14.86 7.62 16.28
C LEU A 157 16.36 7.64 16.60
N LEU A 158 17.09 8.54 15.92
CA LEU A 158 18.52 8.76 16.18
C LEU A 158 18.75 10.00 17.06
N THR A 159 17.88 10.99 16.90
CA THR A 159 17.87 12.27 17.63
C THR A 159 16.42 12.76 17.65
N SER A 160 15.98 13.36 18.73
CA SER A 160 14.65 13.97 18.86
C SER A 160 14.73 15.26 19.66
N ASN A 161 13.83 16.21 19.38
CA ASN A 161 13.71 17.43 20.17
C ASN A 161 12.23 17.73 20.42
N SER A 162 11.73 17.35 21.60
CA SER A 162 10.29 17.47 21.97
C SER A 162 9.36 16.90 20.89
N LEU A 163 9.72 15.74 20.33
CA LEU A 163 9.00 15.11 19.22
C LEU A 163 7.68 14.53 19.73
N GLN A 164 6.57 14.96 19.14
CA GLN A 164 5.23 14.43 19.45
C GLN A 164 4.62 13.74 18.24
N VAL A 165 4.00 12.59 18.47
CA VAL A 165 3.40 11.77 17.43
C VAL A 165 1.96 11.44 17.80
N ASP A 166 1.05 11.57 16.83
CA ASP A 166 -0.29 11.02 16.90
C ASP A 166 -0.27 9.57 16.42
N GLU A 167 -0.38 8.65 17.37
CA GLU A 167 -0.44 7.19 17.12
C GLU A 167 -1.86 6.63 17.22
N SER A 168 -2.89 7.48 17.18
CA SER A 168 -4.30 7.07 17.30
C SER A 168 -4.73 6.05 16.26
N SER A 169 -4.11 6.07 15.06
CA SER A 169 -4.35 5.10 14.00
C SER A 169 -3.86 3.69 14.34
N LEU A 170 -2.94 3.55 15.30
CA LEU A 170 -2.26 2.30 15.64
C LEU A 170 -2.61 1.79 17.04
N THR A 171 -2.76 2.70 18.01
CA THR A 171 -3.09 2.35 19.41
C THR A 171 -4.57 2.56 19.75
N GLY A 172 -5.27 3.40 18.99
CA GLY A 172 -6.63 3.85 19.30
C GLY A 172 -6.70 4.96 20.35
N GLU A 173 -5.56 5.39 20.90
CA GLU A 173 -5.48 6.46 21.89
C GLU A 173 -5.28 7.80 21.17
N SER A 174 -6.15 8.77 21.44
CA SER A 174 -6.12 10.08 20.74
C SER A 174 -5.15 11.09 21.36
N GLU A 175 -4.50 10.76 22.47
CA GLU A 175 -3.53 11.64 23.10
C GLU A 175 -2.17 11.58 22.39
N PRO A 176 -1.53 12.73 22.12
CA PRO A 176 -0.17 12.77 21.61
C PRO A 176 0.82 12.01 22.48
N ILE A 177 1.71 11.24 21.86
CA ILE A 177 2.77 10.50 22.54
C ILE A 177 4.10 11.22 22.35
N ASP A 178 4.75 11.56 23.46
CA ASP A 178 6.11 12.11 23.47
C ASP A 178 7.12 11.00 23.16
N LYS A 179 7.95 11.23 22.15
CA LYS A 179 8.99 10.30 21.72
C LYS A 179 10.37 10.74 22.21
N ASN A 180 11.21 9.77 22.53
CA ASN A 180 12.55 9.99 23.06
C ASN A 180 13.58 9.10 22.35
N ALA A 181 14.44 9.72 21.54
CA ALA A 181 15.51 9.03 20.81
C ALA A 181 16.57 8.40 21.72
N ASP A 182 16.85 9.04 22.86
CA ASP A 182 17.89 8.64 23.83
C ASP A 182 17.41 7.52 24.77
N LEU A 183 16.13 7.15 24.72
CA LEU A 183 15.59 6.05 25.51
C LEU A 183 16.14 4.71 24.99
N ASP A 184 16.85 4.01 25.87
CA ASP A 184 17.31 2.65 25.63
C ASP A 184 16.29 1.66 26.17
N ILE A 185 15.76 0.81 25.30
CA ILE A 185 14.74 -0.18 25.64
C ILE A 185 15.42 -1.54 25.68
N THR A 186 15.59 -2.11 26.88
CA THR A 186 16.32 -3.37 27.06
C THR A 186 15.43 -4.61 26.97
N ASP A 187 14.14 -4.47 27.24
CA ASP A 187 13.17 -5.57 27.31
C ASP A 187 12.10 -5.48 26.22
N GLU A 188 11.34 -6.56 26.03
CA GLU A 188 10.19 -6.52 25.13
C GLU A 188 9.06 -5.69 25.74
N VAL A 189 8.92 -4.48 25.21
CA VAL A 189 7.79 -3.61 25.51
C VAL A 189 6.67 -3.71 24.46
N PRO A 190 5.39 -3.48 24.86
CA PRO A 190 4.25 -3.28 23.96
C PRO A 190 4.51 -2.21 22.90
N LEU A 191 3.64 -2.11 21.90
CA LEU A 191 3.84 -1.17 20.79
C LEU A 191 3.82 0.30 21.26
N GLY A 192 2.84 0.70 22.08
CA GLY A 192 2.73 2.08 22.58
C GLY A 192 3.91 2.53 23.44
N ASP A 193 4.59 1.59 24.10
CA ASP A 193 5.74 1.87 24.96
C ASP A 193 7.07 1.97 24.19
N GLN A 194 7.06 1.77 22.87
CA GLN A 194 8.24 1.95 22.01
C GLN A 194 8.47 3.44 21.71
N LEU A 195 8.77 4.21 22.75
CA LEU A 195 8.95 5.67 22.67
C LEU A 195 10.19 6.08 21.85
N ASN A 196 11.07 5.13 21.54
CA ASN A 196 12.28 5.35 20.76
C ASN A 196 12.11 5.01 19.26
N MET A 197 10.89 4.60 18.88
CA MET A 197 10.43 4.31 17.53
C MET A 197 9.32 5.26 17.11
N VAL A 198 9.14 5.40 15.79
CA VAL A 198 7.97 6.03 15.16
C VAL A 198 7.48 5.09 14.06
N PHE A 199 6.17 4.98 13.86
CA PHE A 199 5.58 3.93 13.03
C PHE A 199 4.97 4.46 11.74
N SER A 200 4.96 3.63 10.69
CA SER A 200 4.32 3.97 9.42
C SER A 200 2.83 4.26 9.61
N GLY A 201 2.34 5.35 9.02
CA GLY A 201 0.93 5.77 9.07
C GLY A 201 0.55 6.66 10.27
N THR A 202 1.47 6.94 11.19
CA THR A 202 1.28 7.93 12.26
C THR A 202 1.63 9.35 11.78
N ASN A 203 1.19 10.38 12.49
CA ASN A 203 1.44 11.78 12.11
C ASN A 203 2.35 12.49 13.11
N ILE A 204 3.32 13.24 12.61
CA ILE A 204 4.18 14.09 13.46
C ILE A 204 3.45 15.39 13.80
N LEU A 205 3.36 15.70 15.08
CA LEU A 205 2.67 16.90 15.59
C LEU A 205 3.64 18.05 15.83
N ASN A 206 4.80 17.78 16.44
CA ASN A 206 5.87 18.74 16.75
C ASN A 206 7.24 18.12 16.55
#